data_AF-A0A497NA61-F1
#
_entry.id   AF-A0A497NA61-F1
#
_cell.length_a   1.000
_cell.length_b   1.000
_cell.length_c   1.000
_cell.angle_alpha   90.00
_cell.angle_beta   90.00
_cell.angle_gamma   90.00
#
_symmetry.space_group_name_H-M   'P 1'
#
loop_
_entity.id
_entity.type
_entity.pdbx_description
1 polymer ?
#
loop_
_entity_poly.entity_id
_entity_poly.type
_entity_poly.pdbx_seq_one_letter_code
_entity_poly.pdbx_strand_id
1 'polypeptide(L)'
;MIAKHSPSALIIIVLFPIRGTLMEDVKPPPLSDVVRVLVEARSMMPRVPLALGCARPKGDYRALMDVLAVRAGVNGIAFPAEEAIMKAEKLGLRIKFSPLCCSQIIYDLAGSREGWS
;
A
#
# COMPACT_ATOMS: atom_id res chain seq x y z
N MET A 1 7.22 11.65 14.39
CA MET A 1 6.47 10.45 13.94
C MET A 1 5.19 10.91 13.26
N ILE A 2 4.88 10.37 12.07
CA ILE A 2 3.77 10.82 11.20
C ILE A 2 2.42 10.83 11.95
N ALA A 3 2.17 9.82 12.80
CA ALA A 3 0.92 9.68 13.57
C ALA A 3 0.60 10.83 14.55
N LYS A 4 1.58 11.71 14.87
CA LYS A 4 1.33 12.93 15.66
C LYS A 4 0.67 14.04 14.84
N HIS A 5 0.61 13.86 13.52
CA HIS A 5 -0.06 14.74 12.58
C HIS A 5 -1.37 14.07 12.12
N SER A 6 -2.22 14.83 11.43
CA SER A 6 -3.49 14.35 10.88
C SER A 6 -3.43 14.25 9.35
N PRO A 7 -2.64 13.30 8.78
CA PRO A 7 -2.55 13.17 7.34
C PRO A 7 -3.87 12.67 6.75
N SER A 8 -4.23 13.18 5.57
CA SER A 8 -5.41 12.71 4.83
C SER A 8 -5.24 11.28 4.33
N ALA A 9 -4.01 10.84 4.07
CA ALA A 9 -3.65 9.48 3.69
C ALA A 9 -2.17 9.22 4.00
N LEU A 10 -1.82 7.94 4.17
CA LEU A 10 -0.45 7.47 4.28
C LEU A 10 -0.15 6.51 3.13
N ILE A 11 0.92 6.79 2.40
CA ILE A 11 1.40 5.94 1.31
C ILE A 11 2.77 5.40 1.72
N ILE A 12 2.89 4.08 1.72
CA ILE A 12 4.16 3.39 2.00
C ILE A 12 4.75 2.93 0.67
N ILE A 13 6.02 3.25 0.46
CA ILE A 13 6.85 2.74 -0.62
C ILE A 13 7.97 1.90 -0.03
N VAL A 14 8.51 0.98 -0.83
CA VAL A 14 9.61 0.12 -0.42
C VAL A 14 10.80 0.40 -1.32
N LEU A 15 11.95 0.71 -0.72
CA LEU A 15 13.18 0.92 -1.47
C LEU A 15 13.52 -0.33 -2.27
N PHE A 16 13.86 -0.14 -3.53
CA PHE A 16 14.48 -1.13 -4.39
C PHE A 16 15.54 -0.43 -5.25
N PRO A 17 16.62 -1.11 -5.62
CA PRO A 17 17.71 -0.50 -6.35
C PRO A 17 17.26 -0.02 -7.74
N ILE A 18 17.72 1.17 -8.11
CA ILE A 18 17.51 1.76 -9.44
C ILE A 18 18.88 2.04 -10.03
N ARG A 19 19.13 1.48 -11.22
CA ARG A 19 20.40 1.62 -11.94
C ARG A 19 20.76 3.10 -12.16
N GLY A 20 22.01 3.45 -11.89
CA GLY A 20 22.54 4.81 -12.04
C GLY A 20 22.19 5.75 -10.89
N THR A 21 21.60 5.25 -9.79
CA THR A 21 21.42 6.03 -8.57
C THR A 21 22.50 5.69 -7.54
N LEU A 22 22.73 6.59 -6.57
CA LEU A 22 23.64 6.30 -5.45
C LEU A 22 23.19 5.10 -4.58
N MET A 23 21.95 4.61 -4.79
CA MET A 23 21.38 3.46 -4.09
C MET A 23 21.23 2.24 -5.00
N GLU A 24 21.94 2.19 -6.13
CA GLU A 24 21.83 1.08 -7.08
C GLU A 24 22.26 -0.28 -6.50
N ASP A 25 23.11 -0.28 -5.48
CA ASP A 25 23.58 -1.48 -4.79
C ASP A 25 22.86 -1.72 -3.43
N VAL A 26 21.90 -0.87 -3.08
CA VAL A 26 21.18 -1.02 -1.81
C VAL A 26 20.18 -2.18 -1.91
N LYS A 27 20.35 -3.16 -1.03
CA LYS A 27 19.41 -4.27 -0.91
C LYS A 27 18.05 -3.78 -0.39
N PRO A 28 16.93 -4.23 -0.97
CA PRO A 28 15.61 -3.99 -0.41
C PRO A 28 15.53 -4.50 1.04
N PRO A 29 14.67 -3.88 1.88
CA PRO A 29 14.47 -4.37 3.23
C PRO A 29 13.84 -5.78 3.23
N PRO A 30 14.11 -6.60 4.26
CA PRO A 30 13.41 -7.86 4.47
C PRO A 30 11.89 -7.66 4.47
N LEU A 31 11.17 -8.65 3.94
CA LEU A 31 9.71 -8.59 3.84
C LEU A 31 9.04 -8.45 5.23
N SER A 32 9.61 -9.10 6.25
CA SER A 32 9.17 -9.00 7.65
C SER A 32 9.20 -7.57 8.18
N ASP A 33 10.23 -6.79 7.84
CA ASP A 33 10.36 -5.41 8.28
C ASP A 33 9.32 -4.51 7.60
N VAL A 34 9.07 -4.70 6.30
CA VAL A 34 8.01 -3.98 5.58
C VAL A 34 6.65 -4.27 6.19
N VAL A 35 6.35 -5.54 6.45
CA VAL A 35 5.07 -5.96 7.04
C VAL A 35 4.92 -5.42 8.47
N ARG A 36 6.00 -5.40 9.26
CA ARG A 36 5.99 -4.74 10.57
C ARG A 36 5.59 -3.28 10.45
N VAL A 37 6.21 -2.53 9.52
CA VAL A 37 5.87 -1.12 9.30
C VAL A 37 4.40 -0.94 8.87
N LEU A 38 3.87 -1.81 8.01
CA LEU A 38 2.47 -1.76 7.59
C LEU A 38 1.50 -1.99 8.76
N VAL A 39 1.77 -3.00 9.60
CA VAL A 39 0.95 -3.33 10.77
C VAL A 39 1.01 -2.20 11.81
N GLU A 40 2.20 -1.69 12.10
CA GLU A 40 2.37 -0.55 13.01
C GLU A 40 1.65 0.70 12.48
N ALA A 41 1.77 1.00 11.19
CA ALA A 41 1.08 2.13 10.57
C ALA A 41 -0.45 1.99 10.71
N ARG A 42 -1.01 0.82 10.44
CA ARG A 42 -2.45 0.55 10.62
C ARG A 42 -2.85 0.65 12.09
N SER A 43 -2.07 0.09 13.02
CA SER A 43 -2.35 0.12 14.46
C SER A 43 -2.35 1.55 15.01
N MET A 44 -1.34 2.35 14.65
CA MET A 44 -1.19 3.73 15.12
C MET A 44 -2.18 4.70 14.47
N MET A 45 -2.63 4.42 13.24
CA MET A 45 -3.50 5.32 12.46
C MET A 45 -4.70 4.56 11.87
N PRO A 46 -5.59 4.00 12.73
CA PRO A 46 -6.64 3.07 12.29
C PRO A 46 -7.65 3.68 11.32
N ARG A 47 -7.86 5.00 11.38
CA ARG A 47 -8.80 5.74 10.51
C ARG A 47 -8.14 6.43 9.32
N VAL A 48 -6.81 6.43 9.22
CA VAL A 48 -6.13 7.04 8.08
C VAL A 48 -6.11 6.03 6.92
N PRO A 49 -6.50 6.45 5.71
CA PRO A 49 -6.25 5.70 4.50
C PRO A 49 -4.80 5.25 4.37
N LEU A 50 -4.58 3.95 4.25
CA LEU A 50 -3.24 3.38 4.08
C LEU A 50 -3.13 2.79 2.68
N ALA A 51 -2.12 3.19 1.92
CA ALA A 51 -1.83 2.65 0.60
C ALA A 51 -0.44 2.03 0.52
N LEU A 52 -0.32 0.95 -0.26
CA LEU A 52 0.98 0.47 -0.74
C LEU A 52 1.24 1.04 -2.15
N GLY A 53 2.24 1.91 -2.24
CA GLY A 53 2.58 2.66 -3.43
C GLY A 53 3.21 1.83 -4.55
N CYS A 54 3.35 2.42 -5.74
CA CYS A 54 3.87 1.74 -6.93
C CYS A 54 5.36 1.38 -6.84
N ALA A 55 6.15 2.20 -6.14
CA ALA A 55 7.58 2.01 -5.95
C ALA A 55 7.84 0.94 -4.88
N ARG A 56 8.16 -0.28 -5.33
CA ARG A 56 8.53 -1.43 -4.50
C ARG A 56 9.18 -2.54 -5.33
N PRO A 57 9.96 -3.47 -4.75
CA PRO A 57 10.56 -4.59 -5.47
C PRO A 57 9.54 -5.36 -6.33
N LYS A 58 10.03 -6.02 -7.38
CA LYS A 58 9.23 -6.80 -8.35
C LYS A 58 9.34 -8.30 -8.07
N GLY A 59 8.63 -9.13 -8.84
CA GLY A 59 8.68 -10.59 -8.75
C GLY A 59 8.03 -11.11 -7.47
N ASP A 60 8.53 -12.25 -6.97
CA ASP A 60 7.96 -12.97 -5.81
C ASP A 60 7.86 -12.10 -4.55
N TYR A 61 8.84 -11.21 -4.34
CA TYR A 61 8.80 -10.25 -3.25
C TYR A 61 7.51 -9.41 -3.30
N ARG A 62 7.13 -8.94 -4.49
CA ARG A 62 5.91 -8.15 -4.69
C ARG A 62 4.66 -8.96 -4.41
N ALA A 63 4.56 -10.16 -4.97
CA ALA A 63 3.39 -11.01 -4.80
C ALA A 63 3.15 -11.32 -3.32
N LEU A 64 4.19 -11.75 -2.60
CA LEU A 64 4.12 -12.03 -1.17
C LEU A 64 3.80 -10.78 -0.34
N MET A 65 4.45 -9.66 -0.64
CA MET A 65 4.19 -8.39 0.06
C MET A 65 2.78 -7.89 -0.14
N ASP A 66 2.25 -7.91 -1.37
CA ASP A 66 0.92 -7.40 -1.66
C ASP A 66 -0.15 -8.26 -0.92
N VAL A 67 0.03 -9.59 -0.88
CA VAL A 67 -0.81 -10.50 -0.08
C VAL A 67 -0.75 -10.16 1.42
N LEU A 68 0.45 -9.90 1.96
CA LEU A 68 0.62 -9.54 3.36
C LEU A 68 0.08 -8.14 3.66
N ALA A 69 0.16 -7.21 2.72
CA ALA A 69 -0.40 -5.86 2.82
C ALA A 69 -1.94 -5.89 2.92
N VAL A 70 -2.61 -6.76 2.15
CA VAL A 70 -4.05 -7.01 2.31
C VAL A 70 -4.35 -7.47 3.74
N ARG A 71 -3.59 -8.44 4.25
CA ARG A 71 -3.76 -8.95 5.62
C ARG A 71 -3.45 -7.91 6.70
N ALA A 72 -2.53 -7.00 6.43
CA ALA A 72 -2.17 -5.90 7.32
C ALA A 72 -3.22 -4.76 7.33
N GLY A 73 -4.26 -4.85 6.51
CA GLY A 73 -5.34 -3.86 6.46
C GLY A 73 -5.00 -2.61 5.65
N VAL A 74 -4.16 -2.73 4.62
CA VAL A 74 -3.97 -1.67 3.62
C VAL A 74 -5.27 -1.49 2.81
N ASN A 75 -5.65 -0.23 2.55
CA ASN A 75 -6.88 0.12 1.85
C ASN A 75 -6.74 0.15 0.33
N GLY A 76 -5.53 0.38 -0.19
CA GLY A 76 -5.26 0.41 -1.62
C GLY A 76 -3.85 -0.06 -1.96
N ILE A 77 -3.71 -0.80 -3.05
CA ILE A 77 -2.42 -1.31 -3.53
C ILE A 77 -2.28 -0.89 -4.99
N ALA A 78 -1.21 -0.17 -5.30
CA ALA A 78 -0.93 0.25 -6.66
C ALA A 78 -0.42 -0.93 -7.50
N PHE A 79 -1.06 -1.25 -8.62
CA PHE A 79 -0.70 -2.39 -9.48
C PHE A 79 -0.54 -3.67 -8.64
N PRO A 80 -1.62 -4.16 -7.99
CA PRO A 80 -1.55 -5.31 -7.11
C PRO A 80 -1.21 -6.58 -7.90
N ALA A 81 -0.44 -7.47 -7.30
CA ALA A 81 -0.30 -8.83 -7.79
C ALA A 81 -1.66 -9.57 -7.74
N GLU A 82 -1.87 -10.54 -8.64
CA GLU A 82 -3.13 -11.30 -8.73
C GLU A 82 -3.42 -12.05 -7.42
N GLU A 83 -2.38 -12.57 -6.76
CA GLU A 83 -2.48 -13.26 -5.48
C GLU A 83 -3.07 -12.36 -4.38
N ALA A 84 -2.81 -11.05 -4.44
CA ALA A 84 -3.37 -10.08 -3.50
C ALA A 84 -4.86 -9.85 -3.75
N ILE A 85 -5.28 -9.81 -5.02
CA ILE A 85 -6.69 -9.74 -5.41
C ILE A 85 -7.42 -10.99 -4.91
N MET A 86 -6.90 -12.18 -5.22
CA MET A 86 -7.45 -13.44 -4.73
C MET A 86 -7.49 -13.50 -3.20
N LYS A 87 -6.48 -12.94 -2.52
CA LYS A 87 -6.46 -12.89 -1.06
C LYS A 87 -7.56 -11.99 -0.51
N ALA A 88 -7.79 -10.83 -1.13
CA ALA A 88 -8.84 -9.91 -0.75
C ALA A 88 -10.24 -10.55 -0.94
N GLU A 89 -10.45 -11.24 -2.06
CA GLU A 89 -11.69 -12.00 -2.32
C GLU A 89 -11.92 -13.09 -1.26
N LYS A 90 -10.90 -13.89 -0.95
CA LYS A 90 -10.96 -14.93 0.10
C LYS A 90 -11.27 -14.37 1.49
N LEU A 91 -10.93 -13.11 1.74
CA LEU A 91 -11.24 -12.42 3.00
C LEU A 91 -12.63 -11.73 2.97
N GLY A 92 -13.37 -11.83 1.86
CA GLY A 92 -14.67 -11.18 1.70
C GLY A 92 -14.59 -9.66 1.57
N LEU A 93 -13.45 -9.12 1.13
CA LEU A 93 -13.27 -7.67 0.96
C LEU A 93 -13.93 -7.19 -0.34
N ARG A 94 -14.49 -5.97 -0.31
CA ARG A 94 -14.97 -5.29 -1.51
C ARG A 94 -13.79 -4.73 -2.29
N ILE A 95 -13.68 -5.12 -3.56
CA ILE A 95 -12.61 -4.68 -4.45
C ILE A 95 -13.17 -3.66 -5.44
N LYS A 96 -12.44 -2.55 -5.62
CA LYS A 96 -12.69 -1.54 -6.66
C LYS A 96 -11.37 -1.23 -7.34
N PHE A 97 -11.36 -1.26 -8.66
CA PHE A 97 -10.21 -0.79 -9.44
C PHE A 97 -10.37 0.69 -9.73
N SER A 98 -9.26 1.43 -9.60
CA SER A 98 -9.21 2.87 -9.86
C SER A 98 -8.11 3.17 -10.88
N PRO A 99 -8.34 4.11 -11.82
CA PRO A 99 -7.30 4.60 -12.72
C PRO A 99 -6.39 5.64 -12.06
N LEU A 100 -6.68 6.07 -10.83
CA LEU A 100 -5.95 7.14 -10.17
C LEU A 100 -4.58 6.67 -9.64
N CYS A 101 -3.66 7.63 -9.48
CA CYS A 101 -2.37 7.35 -8.86
C CYS A 101 -2.54 6.96 -7.39
N CYS A 102 -1.62 6.17 -6.84
CA CYS A 102 -1.62 5.80 -5.42
C CYS A 102 -1.56 7.00 -4.45
N SER A 103 -1.05 8.15 -4.89
CA SER A 103 -1.08 9.40 -4.12
C SER A 103 -2.47 10.04 -4.03
N GLN A 104 -3.43 9.56 -4.82
CA GLN A 104 -4.80 10.05 -4.93
C GLN A 104 -5.82 9.13 -4.26
N ILE A 105 -5.38 8.16 -3.45
CA ILE A 105 -6.25 7.19 -2.75
C ILE A 105 -7.39 7.86 -1.96
N ILE A 106 -7.20 9.10 -1.51
CA ILE A 106 -8.24 9.84 -0.80
C ILE A 106 -9.50 10.03 -1.64
N TYR A 107 -9.38 10.21 -2.95
CA TYR A 107 -10.52 10.38 -3.85
C TYR A 107 -11.27 9.06 -4.09
N ASP A 108 -10.54 7.93 -4.08
CA ASP A 108 -11.15 6.60 -4.20
C ASP A 108 -11.98 6.23 -2.96
N LEU A 109 -11.52 6.67 -1.77
CA LEU A 109 -12.16 6.37 -0.49
C LEU A 109 -13.18 7.43 -0.05
N ALA A 110 -13.05 8.68 -0.51
CA ALA A 110 -14.04 9.73 -0.27
C ALA A 110 -15.34 9.52 -1.08
N GLY A 111 -15.33 8.61 -2.06
CA GLY A 111 -16.44 8.25 -2.94
C GLY A 111 -17.62 7.52 -2.29
N SER A 112 -17.85 7.70 -0.98
CA SER A 112 -19.16 7.48 -0.33
C SER A 112 -19.81 8.80 0.11
N ARG A 113 -19.41 9.93 -0.50
CA ARG A 113 -20.22 11.15 -0.52
C ARG A 113 -20.70 11.34 -1.95
N GLU A 114 -22.00 11.09 -2.14
CA GLU A 114 -22.75 11.44 -3.34
C GLU A 114 -22.43 12.86 -3.81
N GLY A 115 -22.43 13.07 -5.12
CA GLY A 115 -22.47 14.41 -5.71
C GLY A 115 -21.09 14.97 -6.07
N TRP A 116 -20.68 14.73 -7.32
CA TRP A 116 -19.96 15.73 -8.10
C TRP A 116 -20.86 16.07 -9.28
N SER A 117 -21.51 17.23 -9.13
CA SER A 117 -22.20 18.10 -10.10
C SER A 117 -22.98 17.49 -11.25
#